data_AF-A0A512DE07-F1
#
_entry.id   AF-A0A512DE07-F1
#
_cell.length_a   1.000
_cell.length_b   1.000
_cell.length_c   1.000
_cell.angle_alpha   90.00
_cell.angle_beta   90.00
_cell.angle_gamma   90.00
#
_symmetry.space_group_name_H-M   'P 1'
#
loop_
_entity.id
_entity.type
_entity.pdbx_description
1 polymer ?
#
loop_
_entity_poly.entity_id
_entity_poly.type
_entity_poly.pdbx_seq_one_letter_code
_entity_poly.pdbx_strand_id
1 'polypeptide(L)'
;MASSGTRRVGRWVGALALGVLIGTIGTVLHRSAPPWGMALCLAAVLSSTVLVRAWAGLPAVACYAVGWLVAVQVLSLSGPGGDVLVPAGDRLGYVWGLGGMVVVGVAVFLPTRWFRDAPTPA
;
A
#
# COMPACT_ATOMS: atom_id res chain seq x y z
N MET A 1 -30.13 -8.73 -1.88
CA MET A 1 -29.54 -7.38 -2.05
C MET A 1 -28.67 -7.09 -0.82
N ALA A 2 -27.34 -7.03 -0.95
CA ALA A 2 -26.49 -6.76 0.22
C ALA A 2 -26.75 -5.35 0.77
N SER A 3 -26.79 -5.20 2.10
CA SER A 3 -26.95 -3.87 2.71
C SER A 3 -25.80 -2.95 2.30
N SER A 4 -26.03 -1.63 2.33
CA SER A 4 -24.97 -0.65 2.03
C SER A 4 -23.76 -0.81 2.97
N GLY A 5 -23.99 -1.30 4.20
CA GLY A 5 -22.94 -1.64 5.17
C GLY A 5 -22.06 -2.82 4.71
N THR A 6 -22.66 -3.93 4.27
CA THR A 6 -21.92 -5.11 3.81
C THR A 6 -21.00 -4.78 2.63
N ARG A 7 -21.45 -3.93 1.70
CA ARG A 7 -20.63 -3.47 0.56
C ARG A 7 -19.44 -2.60 1.00
N ARG A 8 -19.61 -1.77 2.03
CA ARG A 8 -18.51 -0.98 2.61
C ARG A 8 -17.48 -1.87 3.28
N VAL A 9 -17.91 -2.81 4.11
CA VAL A 9 -17.02 -3.76 4.79
C VAL A 9 -16.22 -4.57 3.77
N GLY A 10 -16.87 -5.10 2.74
CA GLY A 10 -16.19 -5.84 1.67
C GLY A 10 -15.08 -5.03 0.99
N ARG A 11 -15.31 -3.72 0.75
CA ARG A 11 -14.29 -2.81 0.20
C ARG A 11 -13.12 -2.59 1.15
N TRP A 12 -13.38 -2.47 2.45
CA TRP A 12 -12.33 -2.29 3.45
C TRP A 12 -11.46 -3.53 3.60
N VAL A 13 -12.09 -4.71 3.64
CA VAL A 13 -11.39 -6.00 3.64
C VAL A 13 -10.58 -6.17 2.36
N GLY A 14 -11.15 -5.85 1.21
CA GLY A 14 -10.43 -5.88 -0.07
C GLY A 14 -9.24 -4.92 -0.10
N ALA A 15 -9.38 -3.71 0.45
CA ALA A 15 -8.28 -2.75 0.55
C ALA A 15 -7.16 -3.25 1.47
N LEU A 16 -7.52 -3.83 2.63
CA LEU A 16 -6.55 -4.47 3.53
C LEU A 16 -5.80 -5.60 2.84
N ALA A 17 -6.52 -6.50 2.15
CA ALA A 17 -5.92 -7.61 1.42
C ALA A 17 -4.99 -7.12 0.30
N LEU A 18 -5.38 -6.06 -0.42
CA LEU A 18 -4.52 -5.43 -1.43
C LEU A 18 -3.26 -4.82 -0.79
N GLY A 19 -3.39 -4.20 0.39
CA GLY A 19 -2.25 -3.72 1.17
C GLY A 19 -1.26 -4.83 1.50
N VAL A 20 -1.77 -5.96 2.03
CA VAL A 20 -0.96 -7.14 2.33
C VAL A 20 -0.25 -7.67 1.08
N LEU A 21 -0.96 -7.75 -0.04
CA LEU A 21 -0.41 -8.22 -1.31
C LEU A 21 0.73 -7.33 -1.80
N ILE A 22 0.51 -6.00 -1.86
CA ILE A 22 1.51 -5.04 -2.32
C ILE A 22 2.70 -4.97 -1.34
N GLY A 23 2.44 -5.03 -0.03
CA GLY A 23 3.48 -5.07 1.00
C GLY A 23 4.37 -6.31 0.86
N THR A 24 3.76 -7.47 0.61
CA THR A 24 4.48 -8.72 0.37
C THR A 24 5.34 -8.65 -0.89
N ILE A 25 4.73 -8.31 -2.03
CA ILE A 25 5.44 -8.23 -3.31
C ILE A 25 6.59 -7.23 -3.24
N GLY A 26 6.34 -6.04 -2.69
CA GLY A 26 7.37 -5.02 -2.56
C GLY A 26 8.52 -5.43 -1.65
N THR A 27 8.21 -6.10 -0.53
CA THR A 27 9.26 -6.59 0.38
C THR A 27 10.16 -7.64 -0.29
N VAL A 28 9.61 -8.50 -1.14
CA VAL A 28 10.40 -9.46 -1.91
C VAL A 28 11.21 -8.77 -3.03
N LEU A 29 10.62 -7.78 -3.71
CA LEU A 29 11.17 -7.26 -4.97
C LEU A 29 11.98 -5.95 -4.85
N HIS A 30 11.92 -5.22 -3.73
CA HIS A 30 12.51 -3.87 -3.63
C HIS A 30 14.02 -3.81 -3.94
N ARG A 31 14.73 -4.92 -3.70
CA ARG A 31 16.17 -5.08 -3.94
C ARG A 31 16.53 -5.89 -5.20
N SER A 32 15.54 -6.32 -5.98
CA SER A 32 15.75 -7.22 -7.13
C SER A 32 16.60 -6.62 -8.25
N ALA A 33 16.44 -5.33 -8.52
CA ALA A 33 17.19 -4.61 -9.56
C ALA A 33 17.34 -3.12 -9.19
N PRO A 34 18.27 -2.73 -8.29
CA PRO A 34 18.41 -1.33 -7.89
C PRO A 34 18.85 -0.43 -9.06
N PRO A 35 18.32 0.80 -9.19
CA PRO A 35 17.27 1.42 -8.35
C PRO A 35 15.83 1.07 -8.80
N TRP A 36 15.66 0.40 -9.93
CA TRP A 36 14.37 0.21 -10.58
C TRP A 36 13.38 -0.67 -9.80
N GLY A 37 13.86 -1.71 -9.12
CA GLY A 37 13.04 -2.54 -8.24
C GLY A 37 12.36 -1.70 -7.16
N MET A 38 13.12 -0.84 -6.48
CA MET A 38 12.60 0.11 -5.49
C MET A 38 11.60 1.08 -6.11
N ALA A 39 11.96 1.71 -7.23
CA ALA A 39 11.09 2.68 -7.90
C ALA A 39 9.74 2.07 -8.30
N LEU A 40 9.74 0.87 -8.85
CA LEU A 40 8.52 0.15 -9.23
C LEU A 40 7.68 -0.26 -8.01
N CYS A 41 8.32 -0.68 -6.91
CA CYS A 41 7.62 -1.01 -5.68
C CYS A 41 6.92 0.23 -5.08
N LEU A 42 7.61 1.37 -5.02
CA LEU A 42 7.02 2.63 -4.54
C LEU A 42 5.91 3.14 -5.49
N ALA A 43 6.09 3.00 -6.80
CA ALA A 43 5.06 3.32 -7.78
C ALA A 43 3.81 2.42 -7.62
N ALA A 44 3.99 1.14 -7.30
CA ALA A 44 2.90 0.22 -7.01
C ALA A 44 2.15 0.62 -5.73
N VAL A 45 2.86 1.03 -4.67
CA VAL A 45 2.25 1.58 -3.44
C VAL A 45 1.42 2.82 -3.75
N LEU A 46 1.98 3.77 -4.50
CA LEU A 46 1.27 4.99 -4.90
C LEU A 46 0.00 4.67 -5.71
N SER A 47 0.15 3.86 -6.76
CA SER A 47 -0.93 3.52 -7.69
C SER A 47 -2.07 2.78 -6.99
N SER A 48 -1.75 1.82 -6.12
CA SER A 48 -2.76 1.08 -5.35
C SER A 48 -3.41 1.95 -4.28
N THR A 49 -2.68 2.86 -3.63
CA THR A 49 -3.27 3.81 -2.68
C THR A 49 -4.24 4.77 -3.38
N VAL A 50 -3.85 5.30 -4.55
CA VAL A 50 -4.71 6.14 -5.39
C VAL A 50 -5.97 5.38 -5.83
N LEU A 51 -5.82 4.14 -6.28
CA LEU A 51 -6.93 3.26 -6.65
C LEU A 51 -7.91 3.06 -5.47
N VAL A 52 -7.39 2.66 -4.30
CA VAL A 52 -8.20 2.45 -3.09
C VAL A 52 -8.91 3.73 -2.69
N ARG A 53 -8.23 4.88 -2.75
CA ARG A 53 -8.80 6.18 -2.42
C ARG A 53 -9.93 6.56 -3.38
N ALA A 54 -9.72 6.38 -4.68
CA ALA A 54 -10.72 6.67 -5.71
C ALA A 54 -11.96 5.80 -5.55
N TRP A 55 -11.76 4.51 -5.29
CA TRP A 55 -12.88 3.57 -5.27
C TRP A 55 -13.61 3.58 -3.93
N ALA A 56 -12.89 3.45 -2.82
CA ALA A 56 -13.45 3.13 -1.51
C ALA A 56 -13.25 4.22 -0.45
N GLY A 57 -12.60 5.34 -0.81
CA GLY A 57 -12.42 6.50 0.05
C GLY A 57 -11.33 6.34 1.11
N LEU A 58 -11.15 7.38 1.94
CA LEU A 58 -10.08 7.45 2.93
C LEU A 58 -10.09 6.33 4.00
N PRO A 59 -11.25 5.89 4.55
CA PRO A 59 -11.25 4.79 5.51
C PRO A 59 -10.67 3.49 4.94
N ALA A 60 -10.91 3.22 3.65
CA ALA A 60 -10.32 2.05 2.98
C ALA A 60 -8.81 2.20 2.78
N VAL A 61 -8.31 3.43 2.57
CA VAL A 61 -6.86 3.70 2.52
C VAL A 61 -6.20 3.37 3.85
N ALA A 62 -6.85 3.66 4.99
CA ALA A 62 -6.34 3.26 6.30
C ALA A 62 -6.24 1.73 6.41
N CYS A 63 -7.25 0.98 5.96
CA CYS A 63 -7.21 -0.49 5.91
C CYS A 63 -6.07 -1.01 5.03
N TYR A 64 -5.90 -0.42 3.84
CA TYR A 64 -4.76 -0.73 2.94
C TYR A 64 -3.42 -0.46 3.61
N ALA A 65 -3.25 0.71 4.24
CA ALA A 65 -2.00 1.10 4.89
C ALA A 65 -1.64 0.15 6.05
N VAL A 66 -2.64 -0.26 6.83
CA VAL A 66 -2.47 -1.27 7.89
C VAL A 66 -2.04 -2.62 7.29
N GLY A 67 -2.72 -3.10 6.25
CA GLY A 67 -2.37 -4.36 5.59
C GLY A 67 -0.95 -4.34 5.02
N TRP A 68 -0.58 -3.25 4.36
CA TRP A 68 0.77 -3.04 3.82
C TRP A 68 1.82 -3.01 4.93
N LEU A 69 1.60 -2.20 5.98
CA LEU A 69 2.55 -2.06 7.09
C LEU A 69 2.74 -3.39 7.81
N VAL A 70 1.65 -4.10 8.13
CA VAL A 70 1.72 -5.41 8.79
C VAL A 70 2.52 -6.40 7.92
N ALA A 71 2.26 -6.47 6.62
CA ALA A 71 3.00 -7.36 5.73
C ALA A 71 4.50 -7.03 5.69
N VAL A 72 4.85 -5.74 5.53
CA VAL A 72 6.25 -5.29 5.53
C VAL A 72 6.93 -5.62 6.86
N GLN A 73 6.30 -5.31 7.99
CA GLN A 73 6.89 -5.56 9.31
C GLN A 73 7.06 -7.06 9.59
N VAL A 74 6.05 -7.89 9.28
CA VAL A 74 6.12 -9.35 9.48
C VAL A 74 7.22 -9.95 8.61
N LEU A 75 7.34 -9.54 7.36
CA LEU A 75 8.36 -10.03 6.44
C LEU A 75 9.76 -9.46 6.71
N SER A 76 9.86 -8.44 7.56
CA SER A 76 11.13 -7.91 8.07
C SER A 76 11.66 -8.69 9.28
N LEU A 77 10.89 -9.63 9.83
CA LEU A 77 11.35 -10.53 10.88
C LEU A 77 12.26 -11.62 10.32
N SER A 78 13.04 -12.26 11.21
CA SER A 78 13.84 -13.43 10.83
C SER A 78 12.94 -14.61 10.44
N GLY A 79 13.19 -15.16 9.25
CA GLY A 79 12.56 -16.37 8.77
C GLY A 79 13.17 -17.65 9.37
N PRO A 80 12.57 -18.83 9.12
CA PRO A 80 13.04 -20.10 9.65
C PRO A 80 14.49 -20.46 9.27
N GLY A 81 14.97 -19.98 8.13
CA GLY A 81 16.36 -20.15 7.68
C GLY A 81 17.36 -19.14 8.25
N GLY A 82 16.91 -18.23 9.11
CA GLY A 82 17.69 -17.08 9.57
C GLY A 82 17.72 -15.90 8.60
N ASP A 83 17.14 -16.05 7.40
CA ASP A 83 17.05 -14.99 6.40
C ASP A 83 16.16 -13.85 6.90
N VAL A 84 16.59 -12.62 6.61
CA VAL A 84 15.83 -11.40 6.89
C VAL A 84 15.70 -10.64 5.57
N LEU A 85 14.46 -10.43 5.10
CA LEU A 85 14.24 -9.74 3.82
C LEU A 85 14.58 -8.25 3.90
N VAL A 86 14.45 -7.66 5.09
CA VAL A 86 14.78 -6.25 5.39
C VAL A 86 15.73 -6.20 6.59
N PRO A 87 17.04 -6.44 6.40
CA PRO A 87 18.00 -6.47 7.50
C PRO A 87 18.11 -5.13 8.23
N ALA A 88 18.31 -5.16 9.55
CA ALA A 88 18.59 -3.96 10.33
C ALA A 88 19.87 -3.27 9.83
N GLY A 89 19.81 -1.94 9.64
CA GLY A 89 20.93 -1.16 9.09
C GLY A 89 21.00 -1.12 7.56
N ASP A 90 20.16 -1.87 6.84
CA ASP A 90 20.09 -1.78 5.37
C ASP A 90 19.39 -0.50 4.91
N ARG A 91 20.12 0.32 4.15
CA ARG A 91 19.60 1.57 3.58
C ARG A 91 18.43 1.33 2.63
N LEU A 92 18.48 0.28 1.80
CA LEU A 92 17.40 -0.02 0.86
C LEU A 92 16.14 -0.43 1.62
N GLY A 93 16.28 -1.26 2.65
CA GLY A 93 15.22 -1.58 3.59
C GLY A 93 14.54 -0.37 4.21
N TYR A 94 15.32 0.61 4.70
CA TYR A 94 14.76 1.85 5.24
C TYR A 94 14.04 2.70 4.19
N VAL A 95 14.59 2.80 2.97
CA VAL A 95 13.92 3.51 1.87
C VAL A 95 12.61 2.84 1.50
N TRP A 96 12.54 1.50 1.51
CA TRP A 96 11.31 0.77 1.26
C TRP A 96 10.25 1.05 2.34
N GLY A 97 10.60 0.83 3.61
CA GLY A 97 9.66 1.01 4.72
C GLY A 97 9.21 2.46 4.89
N LEU A 98 10.16 3.39 5.05
CA LEU A 98 9.84 4.80 5.29
C LEU A 98 9.32 5.48 4.02
N GLY A 99 9.91 5.18 2.86
CA GLY A 99 9.45 5.71 1.58
C GLY A 99 8.03 5.26 1.24
N GLY A 100 7.69 3.99 1.51
CA GLY A 100 6.32 3.49 1.35
C GLY A 100 5.32 4.26 2.22
N MET A 101 5.64 4.51 3.50
CA MET A 101 4.80 5.32 4.39
C MET A 101 4.62 6.76 3.88
N VAL A 102 5.70 7.39 3.42
CA VAL A 102 5.66 8.74 2.83
C VAL A 102 4.76 8.75 1.59
N VAL A 103 4.89 7.76 0.70
CA VAL A 103 4.10 7.64 -0.52
C VAL A 103 2.60 7.48 -0.21
N VAL A 104 2.24 6.64 0.77
CA VAL A 104 0.85 6.52 1.25
C VAL A 104 0.36 7.87 1.78
N GLY A 105 1.16 8.55 2.60
CA GLY A 105 0.85 9.88 3.13
C GLY A 105 0.59 10.90 2.02
N VAL A 106 1.48 10.99 1.04
CA VAL A 106 1.30 11.85 -0.14
C VAL A 106 -0.04 11.56 -0.83
N ALA A 107 -0.35 10.29 -1.09
CA ALA A 107 -1.61 9.88 -1.71
C ALA A 107 -2.85 10.23 -0.89
N VAL A 108 -2.77 10.28 0.44
CA VAL A 108 -3.84 10.77 1.32
C VAL A 108 -4.05 12.28 1.15
N PHE A 109 -2.98 13.06 1.03
CA PHE A 109 -3.02 14.52 0.91
C PHE A 109 -3.25 15.05 -0.52
N LEU A 110 -3.29 14.17 -1.53
CA LEU A 110 -3.64 14.57 -2.90
C LEU A 110 -5.01 15.31 -2.94
N PRO A 111 -5.24 16.24 -3.90
CA PRO A 111 -6.46 17.04 -3.93
C PRO A 111 -7.74 16.19 -4.00
N THR A 112 -8.70 16.46 -3.13
CA THR A 112 -9.99 15.73 -3.09
C THR A 112 -10.77 15.82 -4.41
N ARG A 113 -10.59 16.91 -5.16
CA ARG A 113 -11.20 17.10 -6.49
C ARG A 113 -10.79 16.03 -7.52
N TRP A 114 -9.64 15.38 -7.35
CA TRP A 114 -9.19 14.31 -8.26
C TRP A 114 -9.97 13.00 -8.10
N PHE A 115 -10.72 12.86 -7.00
CA PHE A 115 -11.44 11.63 -6.63
C PHE A 115 -12.96 11.83 -6.59
N ARG A 116 -13.45 12.97 -7.07
CA ARG A 116 -14.89 13.26 -7.11
C ARG A 116 -15.41 12.95 -8.50
N ASP A 117 -16.34 12.01 -8.58
CA ASP A 117 -17.15 11.78 -9.77
C ASP A 117 -18.27 12.84 -9.81
N ALA A 118 -17.95 14.05 -10.29
CA ALA A 118 -18.97 15.06 -10.58
C ALA A 118 -19.53 14.82 -11.98
N PRO A 119 -20.87 14.78 -12.17
CA PRO A 119 -21.45 14.79 -13.50
C PRO A 119 -21.00 16.06 -14.24
N THR A 120 -20.47 15.93 -15.45
CA THR A 120 -20.25 17.08 -16.33
C THR A 120 -21.63 17.69 -16.63
N PRO A 121 -21.88 18.98 -16.31
CA PRO A 121 -23.14 19.60 -16.69
C PRO A 121 -23.29 19.56 -18.22
N ALA A 122 -24.46 19.12 -18.67
CA ALA A 122 -24.82 18.97 -20.08
C ALA A 122 -24.88 20.30 -20.82
#